data_AF-A0A1Q2HXI1-F1
#
_entry.id   AF-A0A1Q2HXI1-F1
#
_cell.length_a   1.000
_cell.length_b   1.000
_cell.length_c   1.000
_cell.angle_alpha   90.00
_cell.angle_beta   90.00
_cell.angle_gamma   90.00
#
_symmetry.space_group_name_H-M   'P 1'
#
loop_
_entity.id
_entity.type
_entity.pdbx_description
1 polymer ?
#
loop_
_entity_poly.entity_id
_entity_poly.type
_entity_poly.pdbx_seq_one_letter_code
_entity_poly.pdbx_strand_id
1 'polypeptide(L)'
;MFKPYRRPTVAVIGAGVAGSSAAAECAFSGFDTVLFEKRDDIGGHFLDPDAAKVSRRFHHRTPYLKKTRTDGTPRSVVKHLKAAVEASGATFRGSTQVTGAHFDEPEGKWVVTFTTPDGTEQTDSFDILVRATGEPSPWIEIPGRKNQDVDDLYLHQGVEVVGPPNLLFVDGPHASDARLEGKSMAVAEARADYCRRYARQLEIRGPGAITVKQDRWLVQPGMLSGLKGVLHEFDPYPHAFSQASNYVSEDRRAARKAAASE
;
A
#
# COMPACT_ATOMS: atom_id res chain seq x y z
N MET A 1 30.68 4.90 3.81
CA MET A 1 30.22 4.49 2.46
C MET A 1 28.76 4.88 2.33
N PHE A 2 28.39 5.71 1.35
CA PHE A 2 26.99 6.07 1.12
C PHE A 2 26.26 4.82 0.60
N LYS A 3 25.15 4.44 1.23
CA LYS A 3 24.29 3.38 0.68
C LYS A 3 23.78 3.88 -0.69
N PRO A 4 23.85 3.06 -1.76
CA PRO A 4 23.34 3.46 -3.05
C PRO A 4 21.87 3.82 -2.91
N TYR A 5 21.51 5.00 -3.40
CA TYR A 5 20.13 5.45 -3.42
C TYR A 5 19.31 4.46 -4.25
N ARG A 6 18.22 3.95 -3.68
CA ARG A 6 17.22 3.16 -4.40
C ARG A 6 15.82 3.63 -4.05
N ARG A 7 14.91 3.53 -5.00
CA ARG A 7 13.49 3.80 -4.79
C ARG A 7 12.82 2.54 -4.27
N PRO A 8 12.06 2.62 -3.16
CA PRO A 8 11.21 1.54 -2.74
C PRO A 8 10.17 1.19 -3.81
N THR A 9 9.92 -0.11 -3.93
CA THR A 9 8.92 -0.70 -4.80
C THR A 9 7.64 -0.98 -4.02
N VAL A 10 6.48 -0.71 -4.61
CA VAL A 10 5.18 -0.82 -3.94
C VAL A 10 4.23 -1.66 -4.80
N ALA A 11 3.73 -2.76 -4.22
CA ALA A 11 2.60 -3.49 -4.80
C ALA A 11 1.30 -3.00 -4.15
N VAL A 12 0.33 -2.60 -4.96
CA VAL A 12 -1.02 -2.26 -4.51
C VAL A 12 -2.01 -3.24 -5.12
N ILE A 13 -2.79 -3.95 -4.29
CA ILE A 13 -3.69 -5.01 -4.72
C ILE A 13 -5.14 -4.55 -4.64
N GLY A 14 -5.76 -4.32 -5.80
CA GLY A 14 -7.14 -3.84 -5.96
C GLY A 14 -7.21 -2.41 -6.47
N ALA A 15 -7.82 -2.20 -7.64
CA ALA A 15 -7.96 -0.88 -8.29
C ALA A 15 -9.31 -0.21 -8.00
N GLY A 16 -9.83 -0.38 -6.78
CA GLY A 16 -10.93 0.43 -6.25
C GLY A 16 -10.48 1.85 -5.89
N VAL A 17 -11.33 2.58 -5.18
CA VAL A 17 -11.01 3.95 -4.71
C VAL A 17 -9.74 3.97 -3.86
N ALA A 18 -9.65 3.08 -2.87
CA ALA A 18 -8.53 3.03 -1.93
C ALA A 18 -7.20 2.71 -2.63
N GLY A 19 -7.14 1.61 -3.38
CA GLY A 19 -5.90 1.19 -4.06
C GLY A 19 -5.50 2.11 -5.21
N SER A 20 -6.44 2.65 -5.99
CA SER A 20 -6.12 3.66 -7.02
C SER A 20 -5.53 4.92 -6.40
N SER A 21 -6.04 5.35 -5.24
CA SER A 21 -5.52 6.52 -4.54
C SER A 21 -4.11 6.23 -3.99
N ALA A 22 -3.91 5.08 -3.35
CA ALA A 22 -2.61 4.67 -2.80
C ALA A 22 -1.55 4.50 -3.90
N ALA A 23 -1.89 3.84 -5.01
CA ALA A 23 -0.99 3.66 -6.14
C ALA A 23 -0.61 5.00 -6.77
N ALA A 24 -1.59 5.86 -7.01
CA ALA A 24 -1.34 7.17 -7.61
C ALA A 24 -0.49 8.07 -6.71
N GLU A 25 -0.75 8.07 -5.40
CA GLU A 25 0.01 8.88 -4.44
C GLU A 25 1.47 8.40 -4.30
N CYS A 26 1.69 7.07 -4.21
CA CYS A 26 3.03 6.49 -4.17
C CYS A 26 3.83 6.74 -5.46
N ALA A 27 3.22 6.49 -6.62
CA ALA A 27 3.89 6.69 -7.91
C ALA A 27 4.21 8.17 -8.17
N PHE A 28 3.26 9.08 -7.88
CA PHE A 28 3.51 10.51 -8.02
C PHE A 28 4.66 11.00 -7.10
N SER A 29 4.86 10.31 -5.97
CA SER A 29 5.98 10.58 -5.04
C SER A 29 7.33 10.02 -5.49
N GLY A 30 7.37 9.36 -6.66
CA GLY A 30 8.58 8.81 -7.26
C GLY A 30 8.90 7.36 -6.87
N PHE A 31 7.96 6.63 -6.28
CA PHE A 31 8.14 5.22 -5.92
C PHE A 31 7.68 4.29 -7.05
N ASP A 32 8.44 3.23 -7.31
CA ASP A 32 8.13 2.27 -8.37
C ASP A 32 6.92 1.44 -7.95
N THR A 33 5.75 1.79 -8.48
CA THR A 33 4.47 1.32 -7.96
C THR A 33 3.71 0.53 -9.02
N VAL A 34 3.26 -0.67 -8.66
CA VAL A 34 2.42 -1.54 -9.49
C VAL A 34 1.05 -1.69 -8.85
N LEU A 35 -0.01 -1.39 -9.60
CA LEU A 35 -1.40 -1.56 -9.22
C LEU A 35 -1.98 -2.80 -9.92
N PHE A 36 -2.22 -3.85 -9.15
CA PHE A 36 -2.82 -5.10 -9.62
C PHE A 36 -4.34 -5.06 -9.49
N GLU A 37 -5.04 -5.57 -10.49
CA GLU A 37 -6.50 -5.68 -10.50
C GLU A 37 -6.95 -6.95 -11.23
N LYS A 38 -7.85 -7.72 -10.60
CA LYS A 38 -8.39 -8.96 -11.17
C LYS A 38 -9.32 -8.68 -12.35
N ARG A 39 -10.02 -7.54 -12.35
CA ARG A 39 -10.82 -7.04 -13.47
C ARG A 39 -9.92 -6.39 -14.52
N ASP A 40 -10.44 -6.18 -15.71
CA ASP A 40 -9.72 -5.52 -16.81
C ASP A 40 -9.56 -4.00 -16.61
N ASP A 41 -10.20 -3.42 -15.59
CA ASP A 41 -10.32 -1.97 -15.48
C ASP A 41 -10.26 -1.42 -14.04
N ILE A 42 -9.87 -0.15 -13.92
CA ILE A 42 -9.85 0.61 -12.68
C ILE A 42 -11.26 1.07 -12.32
N GLY A 43 -11.66 0.88 -11.05
CA GLY A 43 -12.91 1.43 -10.53
C GLY A 43 -13.51 0.66 -9.36
N GLY A 44 -13.12 -0.59 -9.14
CA GLY A 44 -13.71 -1.47 -8.12
C GLY A 44 -15.22 -1.56 -8.29
N HIS A 45 -15.98 -1.40 -7.20
CA HIS A 45 -17.45 -1.48 -7.21
C HIS A 45 -18.13 -0.44 -8.13
N PHE A 46 -17.46 0.64 -8.56
CA PHE A 46 -18.04 1.59 -9.49
C PHE A 46 -18.15 1.08 -10.93
N LEU A 47 -17.56 -0.07 -11.21
CA LEU A 47 -17.70 -0.76 -12.51
C LEU A 47 -18.94 -1.67 -12.53
N ASP A 48 -19.64 -1.84 -11.41
CA ASP A 48 -20.81 -2.71 -11.35
C ASP A 48 -22.04 -2.02 -12.00
N PRO A 49 -22.91 -2.76 -12.70
CA PRO A 49 -24.04 -2.17 -13.43
C PRO A 49 -25.00 -1.35 -12.56
N ASP A 50 -25.10 -1.69 -11.28
CA ASP A 50 -25.98 -1.11 -10.26
C ASP A 50 -25.23 -0.18 -9.27
N ALA A 51 -23.98 0.18 -9.57
CA ALA A 51 -23.18 1.05 -8.73
C ALA A 51 -23.93 2.36 -8.38
N ALA A 52 -24.04 2.64 -7.08
CA ALA A 52 -24.78 3.79 -6.59
C ALA A 52 -24.11 5.13 -6.98
N LYS A 53 -24.94 6.14 -7.23
CA LYS A 53 -24.45 7.52 -7.38
C LYS A 53 -23.87 8.02 -6.07
N VAL A 54 -22.84 8.85 -6.18
CA VAL A 54 -22.16 9.50 -5.04
C VAL A 54 -22.26 11.01 -5.13
N SER A 55 -21.78 11.68 -4.09
CA SER A 55 -21.66 13.14 -4.11
C SER A 55 -20.79 13.61 -5.28
N ARG A 56 -21.14 14.76 -5.87
CA ARG A 56 -20.27 15.48 -6.82
C ARG A 56 -18.92 15.90 -6.23
N ARG A 57 -18.78 15.83 -4.90
CA ARG A 57 -17.54 16.07 -4.16
C ARG A 57 -16.70 14.80 -3.96
N PHE A 58 -17.11 13.67 -4.53
CA PHE A 58 -16.35 12.43 -4.53
C PHE A 58 -15.23 12.50 -5.57
N HIS A 59 -14.15 13.18 -5.22
CA HIS A 59 -12.94 13.33 -6.02
C HIS A 59 -11.77 13.64 -5.11
N HIS A 60 -10.55 13.40 -5.58
CA HIS A 60 -9.32 13.74 -4.87
C HIS A 60 -9.33 15.23 -4.51
N ARG A 61 -9.07 15.56 -3.25
CA ARG A 61 -8.76 16.92 -2.79
C ARG A 61 -7.29 17.24 -3.02
N THR A 62 -6.42 16.24 -3.10
CA THR A 62 -5.01 16.38 -3.46
C THR A 62 -4.90 16.96 -4.88
N PRO A 63 -4.40 18.21 -5.05
CA PRO A 63 -4.53 18.92 -6.32
C PRO A 63 -3.84 18.22 -7.50
N TYR A 64 -2.70 17.58 -7.27
CA TYR A 64 -1.97 16.87 -8.31
C TYR A 64 -2.63 15.54 -8.71
N LEU A 65 -3.48 14.95 -7.90
CA LEU A 65 -4.28 13.77 -8.27
C LEU A 65 -5.66 14.13 -8.84
N LYS A 66 -6.11 15.37 -8.65
CA LYS A 66 -7.41 15.85 -9.14
C LYS A 66 -7.37 16.22 -10.63
N LYS A 67 -7.23 15.23 -11.50
CA LYS A 67 -7.10 15.44 -12.97
C LYS A 67 -8.41 15.73 -13.68
N THR A 68 -9.53 15.24 -13.15
CA THR A 68 -10.86 15.45 -13.72
C THR A 68 -11.86 15.88 -12.64
N ARG A 69 -13.01 16.41 -13.07
CA ARG A 69 -14.16 16.65 -12.19
C ARG A 69 -15.06 15.41 -12.16
N THR A 70 -15.72 15.18 -11.03
CA THR A 70 -16.79 14.16 -10.91
C THR A 70 -18.16 14.81 -10.91
N ASP A 71 -19.14 14.14 -11.52
CA ASP A 71 -20.54 14.60 -11.58
C ASP A 71 -21.47 13.80 -10.65
N GLY A 72 -20.90 12.85 -9.90
CA GLY A 72 -21.59 11.94 -8.98
C GLY A 72 -21.97 10.60 -9.62
N THR A 73 -21.80 10.43 -10.93
CA THR A 73 -22.03 9.14 -11.59
C THR A 73 -20.82 8.21 -11.38
N PRO A 74 -21.04 6.88 -11.29
CA PRO A 74 -19.96 5.88 -11.26
C PRO A 74 -18.95 6.08 -12.39
N ARG A 75 -19.43 6.32 -13.61
CA ARG A 75 -18.60 6.61 -14.79
C ARG A 75 -17.66 7.80 -14.57
N SER A 76 -18.15 8.88 -13.95
CA SER A 76 -17.29 10.05 -13.66
C SER A 76 -16.24 9.75 -12.61
N VAL A 77 -16.55 8.91 -11.61
CA VAL A 77 -15.60 8.47 -10.57
C VAL A 77 -14.53 7.56 -11.18
N VAL A 78 -14.92 6.57 -11.98
CA VAL A 78 -13.99 5.70 -12.72
C VAL A 78 -13.04 6.52 -13.58
N LYS A 79 -13.57 7.45 -14.39
CA LYS A 79 -12.75 8.38 -15.19
C LYS A 79 -11.77 9.18 -14.32
N HIS A 80 -12.18 9.54 -13.12
CA HIS A 80 -11.35 10.29 -12.19
C HIS A 80 -10.21 9.47 -11.60
N LEU A 81 -10.48 8.24 -11.18
CA LEU A 81 -9.47 7.32 -10.65
C LEU A 81 -8.44 6.97 -11.74
N LYS A 82 -8.89 6.62 -12.95
CA LYS A 82 -8.00 6.33 -14.08
C LYS A 82 -7.05 7.49 -14.38
N ALA A 83 -7.60 8.70 -14.50
CA ALA A 83 -6.78 9.87 -14.81
C ALA A 83 -5.74 10.17 -13.72
N ALA A 84 -6.03 9.87 -12.45
CA ALA A 84 -5.06 9.99 -11.36
C ALA A 84 -3.95 8.94 -11.48
N VAL A 85 -4.30 7.66 -11.71
CA VAL A 85 -3.34 6.56 -11.87
C VAL A 85 -2.44 6.80 -13.09
N GLU A 86 -3.01 7.10 -14.26
CA GLU A 86 -2.27 7.39 -15.50
C GLU A 86 -1.28 8.55 -15.31
N ALA A 87 -1.73 9.66 -14.72
CA ALA A 87 -0.89 10.84 -14.57
C ALA A 87 0.16 10.72 -13.44
N SER A 88 0.04 9.70 -12.58
CA SER A 88 1.00 9.42 -11.51
C SER A 88 2.22 8.63 -11.99
N GLY A 89 2.10 7.90 -13.10
CA GLY A 89 3.12 6.96 -13.57
C GLY A 89 3.07 5.58 -12.91
N ALA A 90 2.04 5.26 -12.12
CA ALA A 90 1.83 3.91 -11.61
C ALA A 90 1.63 2.91 -12.76
N THR A 91 2.26 1.74 -12.66
CA THR A 91 2.06 0.66 -13.63
C THR A 91 0.76 -0.07 -13.30
N PHE A 92 -0.25 0.03 -14.15
CA PHE A 92 -1.50 -0.71 -14.00
C PHE A 92 -1.41 -2.09 -14.66
N ARG A 93 -1.77 -3.14 -13.92
CA ARG A 93 -1.89 -4.53 -14.40
C ARG A 93 -3.33 -5.01 -14.17
N GLY A 94 -4.19 -4.75 -15.14
CA GLY A 94 -5.55 -5.30 -15.20
C GLY A 94 -5.56 -6.78 -15.60
N SER A 95 -6.69 -7.44 -15.40
CA SER A 95 -6.89 -8.88 -15.63
C SER A 95 -5.79 -9.73 -15.01
N THR A 96 -5.27 -9.27 -13.86
CA THR A 96 -4.13 -9.87 -13.15
C THR A 96 -4.54 -10.12 -11.71
N GLN A 97 -4.77 -11.38 -11.36
CA GLN A 97 -5.24 -11.75 -10.03
C GLN A 97 -4.05 -12.13 -9.15
N VAL A 98 -3.88 -11.43 -8.03
CA VAL A 98 -2.93 -11.85 -6.99
C VAL A 98 -3.50 -13.04 -6.24
N THR A 99 -2.69 -14.07 -6.07
CA THR A 99 -3.05 -15.38 -5.50
C THR A 99 -2.18 -15.79 -4.32
N GLY A 100 -1.10 -15.05 -4.05
CA GLY A 100 -0.19 -15.32 -2.93
C GLY A 100 0.69 -14.12 -2.59
N ALA A 101 1.05 -13.98 -1.33
CA ALA A 101 2.10 -13.07 -0.91
C ALA A 101 2.85 -13.62 0.30
N HIS A 102 4.17 -13.73 0.20
CA HIS A 102 5.03 -14.13 1.32
C HIS A 102 6.17 -13.12 1.51
N PHE A 103 6.62 -12.95 2.75
CA PHE A 103 7.73 -12.04 3.05
C PHE A 103 9.06 -12.79 3.01
N ASP A 104 9.94 -12.40 2.10
CA ASP A 104 11.35 -12.78 2.05
C ASP A 104 12.12 -11.93 3.08
N GLU A 105 12.34 -12.49 4.27
CA GLU A 105 13.07 -11.83 5.34
C GLU A 105 14.52 -11.46 4.98
N PRO A 106 15.31 -12.34 4.32
CA PRO A 106 16.66 -11.99 3.84
C PRO A 106 16.72 -10.76 2.94
N GLU A 107 15.76 -10.60 2.02
CA GLU A 107 15.67 -9.45 1.11
C GLU A 107 14.91 -8.25 1.71
N GLY A 108 14.08 -8.49 2.72
CA GLY A 108 13.17 -7.49 3.28
C GLY A 108 12.05 -7.10 2.31
N LYS A 109 11.53 -8.06 1.55
CA LYS A 109 10.55 -7.82 0.47
C LYS A 109 9.39 -8.80 0.53
N TRP A 110 8.23 -8.34 0.10
CA TRP A 110 7.09 -9.17 -0.26
C TRP A 110 7.28 -9.76 -1.65
N VAL A 111 7.27 -11.08 -1.76
CA VAL A 111 7.15 -11.79 -3.03
C VAL A 111 5.67 -12.03 -3.29
N VAL A 112 5.15 -11.42 -4.35
CA VAL A 112 3.74 -11.43 -4.72
C VAL A 112 3.55 -12.38 -5.91
N THR A 113 2.72 -13.40 -5.73
CA THR A 113 2.32 -14.35 -6.76
C THR A 113 1.01 -13.91 -7.41
N PHE A 114 0.94 -13.94 -8.73
CA PHE A 114 -0.25 -13.55 -9.47
C PHE A 114 -0.42 -14.33 -10.77
N THR A 115 -1.66 -14.47 -11.22
CA THR A 115 -2.02 -15.01 -12.53
C THR A 115 -2.22 -13.87 -13.54
N THR A 116 -1.51 -13.92 -14.65
CA THR A 116 -1.60 -12.96 -15.77
C THR A 116 -2.81 -13.23 -16.68
N PRO A 117 -3.16 -12.32 -17.61
CA PRO A 117 -4.35 -12.48 -18.46
C PRO A 117 -4.35 -13.73 -19.36
N ASP A 118 -3.17 -14.27 -19.66
CA ASP A 118 -2.97 -15.52 -20.41
C ASP A 118 -3.07 -16.78 -19.53
N GLY A 119 -3.30 -16.63 -18.23
CA GLY A 119 -3.41 -17.72 -17.27
C GLY A 119 -2.07 -18.18 -16.67
N THR A 120 -0.96 -17.52 -17.00
CA THR A 120 0.37 -17.87 -16.48
C THR A 120 0.54 -17.36 -15.04
N GLU A 121 1.11 -18.19 -14.16
CA GLU A 121 1.52 -17.76 -12.82
C GLU A 121 2.90 -17.09 -12.88
N GLN A 122 3.02 -15.92 -12.24
CA GLN A 122 4.25 -15.15 -12.14
C GLN A 122 4.45 -14.62 -10.72
N THR A 123 5.68 -14.24 -10.42
CA THR A 123 6.05 -13.62 -9.14
C THR A 123 6.87 -12.36 -9.37
N ASP A 124 6.62 -11.34 -8.55
CA ASP A 124 7.44 -10.12 -8.47
C ASP A 124 7.70 -9.77 -6.99
N SER A 125 8.83 -9.10 -6.71
CA SER A 125 9.21 -8.70 -5.36
C SER A 125 9.07 -7.20 -5.11
N PHE A 126 8.48 -6.83 -3.99
CA PHE A 126 8.18 -5.45 -3.61
C PHE A 126 8.62 -5.15 -2.18
N ASP A 127 9.03 -3.92 -1.90
CA ASP A 127 9.40 -3.52 -0.55
C ASP A 127 8.17 -3.38 0.36
N ILE A 128 7.03 -3.00 -0.23
CA ILE A 128 5.77 -2.74 0.47
C ILE A 128 4.64 -3.45 -0.25
N LEU A 129 3.77 -4.10 0.53
CA LEU A 129 2.50 -4.63 0.07
C LEU A 129 1.36 -3.78 0.63
N VAL A 130 0.52 -3.25 -0.26
CA VAL A 130 -0.68 -2.48 0.07
C VAL A 130 -1.91 -3.28 -0.34
N ARG A 131 -2.68 -3.74 0.65
CA ARG A 131 -3.94 -4.47 0.46
C ARG A 131 -5.09 -3.47 0.33
N ALA A 132 -5.83 -3.57 -0.77
CA ALA A 132 -6.93 -2.69 -1.14
C ALA A 132 -8.06 -3.43 -1.90
N THR A 133 -8.27 -4.69 -1.57
CA THR A 133 -9.10 -5.68 -2.29
C THR A 133 -10.60 -5.52 -2.10
N GLY A 134 -11.03 -4.88 -1.01
CA GLY A 134 -12.43 -4.80 -0.56
C GLY A 134 -12.98 -6.11 0.02
N GLU A 135 -12.16 -7.17 0.08
CA GLU A 135 -12.53 -8.53 0.48
C GLU A 135 -11.36 -9.20 1.22
N PRO A 136 -11.62 -10.19 2.09
CA PRO A 136 -10.57 -10.94 2.78
C PRO A 136 -9.50 -11.47 1.81
N SER A 137 -8.25 -11.44 2.27
CA SER A 137 -7.04 -11.78 1.52
C SER A 137 -6.24 -12.88 2.23
N PRO A 138 -6.82 -14.09 2.41
CA PRO A 138 -6.18 -15.18 3.15
C PRO A 138 -4.92 -15.74 2.46
N TRP A 139 -4.64 -15.28 1.24
CA TRP A 139 -3.45 -15.59 0.47
C TRP A 139 -2.22 -14.78 0.89
N ILE A 140 -2.36 -13.80 1.80
CA ILE A 140 -1.23 -13.10 2.41
C ILE A 140 -0.73 -13.92 3.61
N GLU A 141 0.50 -14.41 3.53
CA GLU A 141 1.12 -15.16 4.61
C GLU A 141 1.54 -14.26 5.77
N ILE A 142 1.48 -14.80 6.99
CA ILE A 142 2.00 -14.15 8.19
C ILE A 142 3.35 -14.80 8.54
N PRO A 143 4.47 -14.06 8.45
CA PRO A 143 5.78 -14.61 8.80
C PRO A 143 5.80 -15.24 10.19
N GLY A 144 6.26 -16.49 10.26
CA GLY A 144 6.36 -17.26 11.51
C GLY A 144 5.04 -17.74 12.12
N ARG A 145 3.87 -17.51 11.48
CA ARG A 145 2.57 -17.98 11.98
C ARG A 145 1.82 -18.77 10.92
N LYS A 146 1.43 -19.99 11.26
CA LYS A 146 0.60 -20.85 10.40
C LYS A 146 -0.85 -20.81 10.88
N ASN A 147 -1.80 -20.91 9.96
CA ASN A 147 -3.25 -21.01 10.23
C ASN A 147 -3.87 -19.79 10.94
N GLN A 148 -3.29 -18.61 10.77
CA GLN A 148 -3.91 -17.35 11.19
C GLN A 148 -4.22 -16.53 9.94
N ASP A 149 -5.43 -15.97 9.87
CA ASP A 149 -5.80 -15.05 8.80
C ASP A 149 -5.18 -13.67 9.07
N VAL A 150 -4.58 -13.07 8.05
CA VAL A 150 -4.01 -11.72 8.15
C VAL A 150 -5.10 -10.68 8.44
N ASP A 151 -6.32 -10.93 7.99
CA ASP A 151 -7.46 -10.04 8.16
C ASP A 151 -7.98 -10.01 9.61
N ASP A 152 -7.60 -10.99 10.43
CA ASP A 152 -7.89 -11.03 11.87
C ASP A 152 -6.87 -10.22 12.71
N LEU A 153 -5.81 -9.72 12.10
CA LEU A 153 -4.77 -8.97 12.81
C LEU A 153 -5.19 -7.53 13.11
N TYR A 154 -4.68 -7.00 14.22
CA TYR A 154 -4.88 -5.60 14.57
C TYR A 154 -4.17 -4.67 13.59
N LEU A 155 -4.76 -3.48 13.40
CA LEU A 155 -4.21 -2.43 12.53
C LEU A 155 -3.83 -1.20 13.37
N HIS A 156 -2.55 -0.81 13.31
CA HIS A 156 -2.10 0.46 13.87
C HIS A 156 -2.65 1.62 13.03
N GLN A 157 -3.34 2.54 13.69
CA GLN A 157 -4.04 3.68 13.09
C GLN A 157 -5.02 3.29 11.97
N GLY A 158 -5.42 2.02 11.89
CA GLY A 158 -6.26 1.50 10.81
C GLY A 158 -5.55 1.40 9.46
N VAL A 159 -4.22 1.25 9.46
CA VAL A 159 -3.44 1.03 8.23
C VAL A 159 -2.41 -0.08 8.37
N GLU A 160 -1.48 0.00 9.33
CA GLU A 160 -0.36 -0.94 9.38
C GLU A 160 -0.73 -2.20 10.12
N VAL A 161 -0.43 -3.36 9.53
CA VAL A 161 -0.75 -4.64 10.16
C VAL A 161 0.22 -4.94 11.30
N VAL A 162 -0.31 -5.23 12.48
CA VAL A 162 0.49 -5.59 13.66
C VAL A 162 0.98 -7.02 13.51
N GLY A 163 2.24 -7.18 13.11
CA GLY A 163 2.93 -8.46 13.00
C GLY A 163 3.76 -8.54 11.71
N PRO A 164 3.12 -8.69 10.54
CA PRO A 164 3.81 -8.67 9.25
C PRO A 164 4.52 -7.33 9.00
N PRO A 165 5.74 -7.35 8.46
CA PRO A 165 6.46 -6.13 8.09
C PRO A 165 5.94 -5.54 6.78
N ASN A 166 6.06 -4.22 6.62
CA ASN A 166 5.79 -3.51 5.36
C ASN A 166 4.42 -3.82 4.71
N LEU A 167 3.42 -4.19 5.53
CA LEU A 167 2.08 -4.54 5.08
C LEU A 167 1.08 -3.48 5.52
N LEU A 168 0.42 -2.85 4.56
CA LEU A 168 -0.52 -1.75 4.76
C LEU A 168 -1.90 -2.14 4.24
N PHE A 169 -2.94 -1.97 5.05
CA PHE A 169 -4.34 -2.12 4.65
C PHE A 169 -4.93 -0.72 4.46
N VAL A 170 -5.39 -0.41 3.25
CA VAL A 170 -5.91 0.94 2.94
C VAL A 170 -7.43 0.98 2.76
N ASP A 171 -8.06 -0.17 2.77
CA ASP A 171 -9.51 -0.38 2.68
C ASP A 171 -10.07 -0.97 3.98
N GLY A 172 -11.39 -1.17 4.07
CA GLY A 172 -12.09 -1.62 5.29
C GLY A 172 -13.15 -2.68 4.96
N PRO A 173 -13.84 -3.24 5.97
CA PRO A 173 -14.32 -2.48 7.13
C PRO A 173 -13.51 -2.61 8.41
N HIS A 174 -13.34 -1.49 9.12
CA HIS A 174 -12.87 -1.41 10.50
C HIS A 174 -14.02 -1.07 11.45
N ALA A 175 -13.90 -1.44 12.73
CA ALA A 175 -14.92 -1.16 13.75
C ALA A 175 -15.32 0.33 13.86
N SER A 176 -14.43 1.26 13.52
CA SER A 176 -14.70 2.71 13.55
C SER A 176 -15.17 3.30 12.22
N ASP A 177 -15.22 2.52 11.13
CA ASP A 177 -15.54 3.01 9.78
C ASP A 177 -17.00 3.46 9.65
N ALA A 178 -17.92 2.96 10.50
CA ALA A 178 -19.31 3.46 10.53
C ALA A 178 -19.39 4.99 10.79
N ARG A 179 -18.43 5.56 11.53
CA ARG A 179 -18.34 7.02 11.77
C ARG A 179 -17.66 7.78 10.63
N LEU A 180 -17.04 7.07 9.70
CA LEU A 180 -16.38 7.57 8.50
C LEU A 180 -17.23 7.33 7.24
N GLU A 181 -18.41 6.76 7.39
CA GLU A 181 -19.37 6.52 6.32
C GLU A 181 -19.67 7.82 5.54
N GLY A 182 -19.74 7.70 4.21
CA GLY A 182 -19.92 8.85 3.31
C GLY A 182 -18.68 9.74 3.12
N LYS A 183 -17.56 9.47 3.80
CA LYS A 183 -16.27 10.18 3.64
C LYS A 183 -15.18 9.30 3.01
N SER A 184 -15.55 8.19 2.38
CA SER A 184 -14.63 7.17 1.87
C SER A 184 -13.53 7.72 0.96
N MET A 185 -13.83 8.71 0.10
CA MET A 185 -12.79 9.38 -0.70
C MET A 185 -11.72 10.07 0.16
N ALA A 186 -12.13 10.81 1.19
CA ALA A 186 -11.18 11.54 2.04
C ALA A 186 -10.40 10.62 3.00
N VAL A 187 -10.97 9.46 3.34
CA VAL A 187 -10.29 8.39 4.08
C VAL A 187 -9.26 7.72 3.18
N ALA A 188 -9.64 7.34 1.96
CA ALA A 188 -8.73 6.77 0.96
C ALA A 188 -7.54 7.68 0.69
N GLU A 189 -7.76 9.00 0.53
CA GLU A 189 -6.67 9.97 0.37
C GLU A 189 -5.75 10.04 1.59
N ALA A 190 -6.28 10.00 2.81
CA ALA A 190 -5.46 10.05 4.02
C ALA A 190 -4.57 8.80 4.14
N ARG A 191 -5.12 7.62 3.83
CA ARG A 191 -4.36 6.37 3.86
C ARG A 191 -3.36 6.27 2.70
N ALA A 192 -3.71 6.80 1.52
CA ALA A 192 -2.79 6.94 0.40
C ALA A 192 -1.60 7.85 0.73
N ASP A 193 -1.85 9.02 1.34
CA ASP A 193 -0.80 9.93 1.81
C ASP A 193 0.11 9.24 2.83
N TYR A 194 -0.46 8.39 3.69
CA TYR A 194 0.33 7.57 4.62
C TYR A 194 1.21 6.54 3.90
N CYS A 195 0.70 5.85 2.87
CA CYS A 195 1.49 4.87 2.10
C CYS A 195 2.76 5.49 1.53
N ARG A 196 2.68 6.68 0.92
CA ARG A 196 3.89 7.35 0.40
C ARG A 196 4.86 7.76 1.51
N ARG A 197 4.36 8.10 2.71
CA ARG A 197 5.20 8.47 3.87
C ARG A 197 5.91 7.26 4.43
N TYR A 198 5.21 6.13 4.49
CA TYR A 198 5.77 4.84 4.85
C TYR A 198 6.87 4.42 3.86
N ALA A 199 6.60 4.53 2.55
CA ALA A 199 7.61 4.27 1.53
C ALA A 199 8.85 5.15 1.67
N ARG A 200 8.67 6.44 1.97
CA ARG A 200 9.78 7.35 2.28
C ARG A 200 10.63 6.86 3.46
N GLN A 201 10.06 6.16 4.45
CA GLN A 201 10.84 5.60 5.56
C GLN A 201 11.79 4.48 5.13
N LEU A 202 11.35 3.60 4.22
CA LEU A 202 12.20 2.55 3.65
C LEU A 202 13.25 3.12 2.70
N GLU A 203 12.95 4.20 1.99
CA GLU A 203 13.95 4.91 1.18
C GLU A 203 15.06 5.50 2.05
N ILE A 204 14.71 6.09 3.20
CA ILE A 204 15.67 6.68 4.14
C ILE A 204 16.49 5.60 4.86
N ARG A 205 15.86 4.53 5.33
CA ARG A 205 16.51 3.47 6.13
C ARG A 205 17.24 2.43 5.28
N GLY A 206 16.81 2.28 4.04
CA GLY A 206 17.27 1.25 3.11
C GLY A 206 16.45 -0.04 3.18
N PRO A 207 16.87 -1.08 2.43
CA PRO A 207 16.23 -2.39 2.42
C PRO A 207 16.07 -3.00 3.81
N GLY A 208 14.85 -3.45 4.12
CA GLY A 208 14.54 -4.01 5.42
C GLY A 208 13.05 -4.04 5.72
N ALA A 209 12.77 -4.40 6.97
CA ALA A 209 11.43 -4.58 7.50
C ALA A 209 11.13 -3.47 8.52
N ILE A 210 10.02 -2.74 8.31
CA ILE A 210 9.40 -1.90 9.34
C ILE A 210 8.23 -2.70 9.94
N THR A 211 8.19 -2.81 11.25
CA THR A 211 7.13 -3.49 12.00
C THR A 211 6.56 -2.60 13.09
N VAL A 212 5.30 -2.81 13.43
CA VAL A 212 4.66 -2.18 14.60
C VAL A 212 4.98 -3.00 15.85
N LYS A 213 5.45 -2.34 16.91
CA LYS A 213 5.68 -2.95 18.22
C LYS A 213 4.35 -3.37 18.86
N GLN A 214 4.27 -4.61 19.31
CA GLN A 214 3.04 -5.20 19.85
C GLN A 214 2.46 -4.46 21.07
N ASP A 215 3.30 -3.77 21.85
CA ASP A 215 2.91 -3.01 23.04
C ASP A 215 2.65 -1.52 22.76
N ARG A 216 2.82 -1.05 21.51
CA ARG A 216 2.74 0.37 21.14
C ARG A 216 1.77 0.70 20.02
N TRP A 217 1.07 -0.29 19.48
CA TRP A 217 0.05 -0.02 18.47
C TRP A 217 -1.10 0.80 19.08
N LEU A 218 -1.77 1.53 18.22
CA LEU A 218 -2.85 2.46 18.53
C LEU A 218 -4.01 2.17 17.58
N VAL A 219 -5.24 2.22 18.10
CA VAL A 219 -6.45 2.05 17.31
C VAL A 219 -6.70 3.24 16.38
N GLN A 220 -7.42 3.00 15.27
CA GLN A 220 -7.85 4.05 14.35
C GLN A 220 -8.68 5.13 15.07
N PRO A 221 -8.41 6.43 14.85
CA PRO A 221 -9.29 7.50 15.32
C PRO A 221 -10.66 7.45 14.65
N GLY A 222 -11.73 7.61 15.44
CA GLY A 222 -13.10 7.51 14.92
C GLY A 222 -13.63 8.72 14.12
N MET A 223 -12.86 9.81 14.02
CA MET A 223 -13.23 11.01 13.26
C MET A 223 -12.24 11.26 12.14
N LEU A 224 -12.71 11.75 10.99
CA LEU A 224 -11.86 12.05 9.83
C LEU A 224 -10.72 13.05 10.18
N SER A 225 -10.97 14.04 11.03
CA SER A 225 -9.93 14.98 11.46
C SER A 225 -8.84 14.28 12.27
N GLY A 226 -9.22 13.37 13.18
CA GLY A 226 -8.29 12.56 13.95
C GLY A 226 -7.49 11.63 13.05
N LEU A 227 -8.15 10.92 12.13
CA LEU A 227 -7.49 10.04 11.15
C LEU A 227 -6.47 10.82 10.32
N LYS A 228 -6.86 11.98 9.79
CA LYS A 228 -5.94 12.85 9.05
C LYS A 228 -4.79 13.34 9.91
N GLY A 229 -5.03 13.64 11.19
CA GLY A 229 -4.00 14.06 12.12
C GLY A 229 -2.93 12.99 12.32
N VAL A 230 -3.34 11.75 12.61
CA VAL A 230 -2.40 10.64 12.89
C VAL A 230 -1.70 10.12 11.62
N LEU A 231 -2.34 10.21 10.46
CA LEU A 231 -1.77 9.75 9.18
C LEU A 231 -0.98 10.84 8.44
N HIS A 232 -0.99 12.08 8.94
CA HIS A 232 -0.22 13.19 8.34
C HIS A 232 1.28 13.09 8.61
N GLU A 233 1.75 12.18 9.46
CA GLU A 233 3.19 11.93 9.61
C GLU A 233 3.45 10.47 9.96
N PHE A 234 4.70 10.04 9.77
CA PHE A 234 5.15 8.74 10.24
C PHE A 234 5.75 8.93 11.63
N ASP A 235 5.11 8.38 12.66
CA ASP A 235 5.64 8.37 14.03
C ASP A 235 6.65 7.23 14.16
N PRO A 236 7.96 7.47 14.40
CA PRO A 236 8.93 6.39 14.55
C PRO A 236 8.78 5.62 15.87
N TYR A 237 8.07 6.15 16.88
CA TYR A 237 7.99 5.56 18.21
C TYR A 237 7.35 4.16 18.26
N PRO A 238 6.16 3.91 17.67
CA PRO A 238 5.55 2.59 17.64
C PRO A 238 6.25 1.61 16.69
N HIS A 239 7.23 2.06 15.90
CA HIS A 239 7.88 1.26 14.88
C HIS A 239 9.25 0.72 15.31
N ALA A 240 9.59 -0.45 14.77
CA ALA A 240 10.94 -0.99 14.74
C ALA A 240 11.40 -1.12 13.28
N PHE A 241 12.69 -1.02 13.04
CA PHE A 241 13.29 -1.29 11.73
C PHE A 241 14.40 -2.32 11.86
N SER A 242 14.36 -3.32 10.98
CA SER A 242 15.39 -4.36 10.83
C SER A 242 15.93 -4.32 9.41
N GLN A 243 17.24 -4.11 9.26
CA GLN A 243 17.89 -4.15 7.94
C GLN A 243 17.85 -5.57 7.37
N ALA A 244 17.53 -5.70 6.09
CA ALA A 244 17.53 -6.97 5.35
C ALA A 244 18.92 -7.64 5.43
N SER A 245 18.97 -8.92 5.78
CA SER A 245 20.21 -9.59 6.15
C SER A 245 21.18 -9.74 4.98
N ASN A 246 20.67 -9.91 3.76
CA ASN A 246 21.49 -9.94 2.54
C ASN A 246 22.24 -8.61 2.36
N TYR A 247 21.61 -7.48 2.64
CA TYR A 247 22.24 -6.15 2.54
C TYR A 247 23.22 -5.86 3.69
N VAL A 248 22.98 -6.39 4.90
CA VAL A 248 23.96 -6.33 6.00
C VAL A 248 25.25 -7.06 5.60
N SER A 249 25.12 -8.20 4.93
CA SER A 249 26.26 -9.00 4.48
C SER A 249 27.08 -8.28 3.41
N GLU A 250 26.41 -7.61 2.46
CA GLU A 250 27.04 -6.79 1.42
C GLU A 250 27.79 -5.60 2.01
N ASP A 251 27.16 -4.85 2.92
CA ASP A 251 27.77 -3.73 3.62
C ASP A 251 29.06 -4.16 4.34
N ARG A 252 29.03 -5.30 5.05
CA ARG A 252 30.22 -5.86 5.73
C ARG A 252 31.30 -6.28 4.75
N ARG A 253 30.94 -6.90 3.62
CA ARG A 253 31.89 -7.31 2.58
C ARG A 253 32.56 -6.09 1.92
N ALA A 254 31.78 -5.05 1.63
CA ALA A 254 32.30 -3.81 1.06
C ALA A 254 33.25 -3.09 2.03
N ALA A 255 32.90 -3.01 3.32
CA ALA A 255 33.75 -2.41 4.36
C ALA A 255 35.09 -3.15 4.51
N ARG A 256 35.08 -4.50 4.52
CA ARG A 256 36.32 -5.31 4.56
C ARG A 256 37.20 -5.08 3.34
N LYS A 257 36.61 -4.95 2.15
CA LYS A 257 37.36 -4.69 0.91
C LYS A 257 38.05 -3.33 0.96
N ALA A 258 37.37 -2.29 1.45
CA ALA A 258 37.94 -0.96 1.60
C ALA A 258 39.12 -0.94 2.58
N ALA A 259 38.99 -1.58 3.74
CA ALA A 259 40.05 -1.65 4.75
C ALA A 259 41.27 -2.49 4.32
N ALA A 260 41.13 -3.39 3.33
CA ALA A 260 42.25 -4.17 2.78
C ALA A 260 42.97 -3.46 1.62
N SER A 261 42.43 -2.33 1.14
CA SER A 261 43.00 -1.49 0.09
C SER A 261 43.65 -0.19 0.62
N GLU A 262 43.64 0.00 1.94
CA GLU A 262 44.40 1.01 2.69
C GLU A 262 45.65 0.37 3.33
#